data_AF-A0A354WYI0-F1
#
_entry.id   AF-A0A354WYI0-F1
#
_cell.length_a   1.000
_cell.length_b   1.000
_cell.length_c   1.000
_cell.angle_alpha   90.00
_cell.angle_beta   90.00
_cell.angle_gamma   90.00
#
_symmetry.space_group_name_H-M   'P 1'
#
loop_
_entity.id
_entity.type
_entity.pdbx_description
1 polymer ?
#
loop_
_entity_poly.entity_id
_entity_poly.type
_entity_poly.pdbx_seq_one_letter_code
_entity_poly.pdbx_strand_id
1 'polypeptide(L)'
;MKKVLLLICLVCGFTTVSAQEGGHVAPECTEWYSPQPPKVQPGDKPGNAPSDAIILFDGKNLDQWVSIQDGKKVPAKWEVKDGAMVVVPGTGTIQTKEYFGDCQLHIEFKTPKPAGPINKLQMKGNSGIFLQSIYEVQVLDGEDNPTYVNGMVGSIYKQSAPLANAFTGTEKWQVYDIYWKAPKFGTDGVMESPAMITVVLNGIVVQNN
;
A
#
# COMPACT_ATOMS: atom_id res chain seq x y z
N MET A 1 -58.11 25.20 -63.42
CA MET A 1 -56.74 25.77 -63.51
C MET A 1 -55.75 24.81 -62.84
N LYS A 2 -54.54 24.72 -63.37
CA LYS A 2 -53.61 23.57 -63.35
C LYS A 2 -53.25 23.06 -61.94
N LYS A 3 -53.27 21.74 -61.74
CA LYS A 3 -52.63 21.07 -60.58
C LYS A 3 -51.12 21.12 -60.79
N VAL A 4 -50.41 21.86 -59.94
CA VAL A 4 -48.94 21.89 -59.93
C VAL A 4 -48.47 20.80 -58.98
N LEU A 5 -47.81 19.78 -59.54
CA LEU A 5 -47.15 18.73 -58.76
C LEU A 5 -45.79 19.29 -58.33
N LEU A 6 -45.62 19.54 -57.02
CA LEU A 6 -44.34 19.97 -56.48
C LEU A 6 -43.47 18.73 -56.22
N LEU A 7 -42.56 18.42 -57.14
CA LEU A 7 -41.57 17.37 -56.97
C LEU A 7 -40.40 17.94 -56.16
N ILE A 8 -40.37 17.68 -54.85
CA ILE A 8 -39.19 17.96 -54.03
C ILE A 8 -38.20 16.83 -54.29
N CYS A 9 -37.24 17.05 -55.20
CA CYS A 9 -36.05 16.21 -55.30
C CYS A 9 -35.20 16.44 -54.04
N LEU A 10 -35.34 15.56 -53.06
CA LEU A 10 -34.43 15.50 -51.92
C LEU A 10 -33.10 14.91 -52.44
N VAL A 11 -32.17 15.79 -52.82
CA VAL A 11 -30.79 15.37 -53.09
C VAL A 11 -30.14 15.12 -51.74
N CYS A 12 -30.21 13.88 -51.26
CA CYS A 12 -29.35 13.41 -50.17
C CYS A 12 -27.92 13.35 -50.69
N GLY A 13 -27.21 14.48 -50.62
CA GLY A 13 -25.76 14.49 -50.73
C GLY A 13 -25.20 13.69 -49.57
N PHE A 14 -24.68 12.48 -49.85
CA PHE A 14 -23.82 11.79 -48.91
C PHE A 14 -22.50 12.58 -48.85
N THR A 15 -22.41 13.51 -47.90
CA THR A 15 -21.11 14.00 -47.46
C THR A 15 -20.51 12.90 -46.61
N THR A 16 -19.60 12.11 -47.19
CA THR A 16 -18.65 11.34 -46.38
C THR A 16 -17.79 12.36 -45.65
N VAL A 17 -18.14 12.67 -44.41
CA VAL A 17 -17.20 13.26 -43.48
C VAL A 17 -16.15 12.17 -43.24
N SER A 18 -15.05 12.22 -43.99
CA SER A 18 -13.83 11.54 -43.55
C SER A 18 -13.47 12.21 -42.24
N ALA A 19 -13.74 11.51 -41.14
CA ALA A 19 -13.15 11.83 -39.86
C ALA A 19 -11.64 11.83 -40.08
N GLN A 20 -11.07 13.04 -39.99
CA GLN A 20 -9.67 13.34 -39.76
C GLN A 20 -8.74 12.14 -39.98
N GLU A 21 -8.09 12.09 -41.15
CA GLU A 21 -6.83 11.37 -41.33
C GLU A 21 -5.77 12.05 -40.43
N GLY A 22 -5.94 11.94 -39.10
CA GLY A 22 -4.86 12.15 -38.16
C GLY A 22 -3.84 11.08 -38.49
N GLY A 23 -2.70 11.48 -39.06
CA GLY A 23 -1.63 10.57 -39.43
C GLY A 23 -1.41 9.58 -38.30
N HIS A 24 -1.63 8.30 -38.59
CA HIS A 24 -1.36 7.26 -37.61
C HIS A 24 0.16 7.29 -37.41
N VAL A 25 0.58 7.85 -36.27
CA VAL A 25 1.97 7.74 -35.84
C VAL A 25 2.20 6.25 -35.63
N ALA A 26 3.12 5.68 -36.40
CA ALA A 26 3.45 4.27 -36.30
C ALA A 26 3.91 3.98 -34.85
N PRO A 27 3.45 2.90 -34.19
CA PRO A 27 3.77 2.60 -32.78
C PRO A 27 5.28 2.71 -32.46
N GLU A 28 6.11 2.34 -33.42
CA GLU A 28 7.59 2.34 -33.37
C GLU A 28 8.17 3.73 -33.07
N CYS A 29 7.48 4.81 -33.45
CA CYS A 29 7.89 6.18 -33.14
C CYS A 29 7.86 6.50 -31.64
N THR A 30 7.22 5.65 -30.82
CA THR A 30 7.11 5.81 -29.36
C THR A 30 7.83 4.70 -28.59
N GLU A 31 8.42 3.74 -29.26
CA GLU A 31 9.10 2.60 -28.63
C GLU A 31 10.52 2.98 -28.19
N TRP A 32 10.85 2.66 -26.93
CA TRP A 32 12.23 2.74 -26.44
C TRP A 32 12.64 1.40 -25.83
N TYR A 33 13.72 0.84 -26.36
CA TYR A 33 14.23 -0.49 -26.05
C TYR A 33 15.35 -0.55 -25.00
N SER A 34 15.76 0.57 -24.41
CA SER A 34 16.89 0.59 -23.46
C SER A 34 16.80 1.74 -22.44
N PRO A 35 17.34 1.62 -21.23
CA PRO A 35 17.90 0.39 -20.67
C PRO A 35 16.82 -0.68 -20.50
N GLN A 36 17.22 -1.94 -20.65
CA GLN A 36 16.35 -3.06 -20.34
C GLN A 36 16.15 -3.11 -18.81
N PRO A 37 14.91 -3.25 -18.30
CA PRO A 37 14.68 -3.44 -16.87
C PRO A 37 15.43 -4.67 -16.35
N PRO A 38 15.93 -4.65 -15.10
CA PRO A 38 16.53 -5.82 -14.48
C PRO A 38 15.51 -6.95 -14.37
N LYS A 39 15.95 -8.19 -14.58
CA LYS A 39 15.10 -9.37 -14.39
C LYS A 39 14.99 -9.69 -12.90
N VAL A 40 13.78 -9.67 -12.36
CA VAL A 40 13.46 -10.10 -11.00
C VAL A 40 12.68 -11.40 -11.08
N GLN A 41 13.09 -12.41 -10.30
CA GLN A 41 12.33 -13.65 -10.18
C GLN A 41 11.29 -13.50 -9.06
N PRO A 42 9.99 -13.68 -9.35
CA PRO A 42 8.96 -13.71 -8.31
C PRO A 42 9.19 -14.84 -7.31
N GLY A 43 8.69 -14.68 -6.10
CA GLY A 43 8.65 -15.77 -5.13
C GLY A 43 7.82 -16.96 -5.65
N ASP A 44 8.15 -18.17 -5.23
CA ASP A 44 7.52 -19.41 -5.74
C ASP A 44 6.01 -19.51 -5.44
N LYS A 45 5.51 -18.73 -4.48
CA LYS A 45 4.12 -18.65 -4.06
C LYS A 45 3.73 -17.19 -3.80
N PRO A 46 2.44 -16.82 -3.91
CA PRO A 46 1.97 -15.52 -3.45
C PRO A 46 2.42 -15.26 -2.00
N GLY A 47 2.97 -14.07 -1.74
CA GLY A 47 3.53 -13.67 -0.45
C GLY A 47 5.01 -14.03 -0.24
N ASN A 48 5.57 -14.95 -1.02
CA ASN A 48 7.02 -15.22 -0.95
C ASN A 48 7.81 -14.04 -1.54
N ALA A 49 8.91 -13.71 -0.88
CA ALA A 49 9.80 -12.65 -1.32
C ALA A 49 10.39 -12.93 -2.72
N PRO A 50 10.47 -11.93 -3.61
CA PRO A 50 11.17 -12.04 -4.89
C PRO A 50 12.69 -12.08 -4.69
N SER A 51 13.43 -12.41 -5.76
CA SER A 51 14.89 -12.63 -5.72
C SER A 51 15.72 -11.42 -5.30
N ASP A 52 15.18 -10.21 -5.40
CA ASP A 52 15.85 -8.95 -5.08
C ASP A 52 15.39 -8.34 -3.74
N ALA A 53 14.45 -8.98 -3.03
CA ALA A 53 13.95 -8.48 -1.77
C ALA A 53 14.93 -8.67 -0.62
N ILE A 54 14.98 -7.67 0.26
CA ILE A 54 15.65 -7.77 1.55
C ILE A 54 14.71 -8.47 2.53
N ILE A 55 15.13 -9.62 3.03
CA ILE A 55 14.35 -10.40 4.00
C ILE A 55 14.49 -9.76 5.38
N LEU A 56 13.47 -9.02 5.81
CA LEU A 56 13.42 -8.43 7.15
C LEU A 56 13.12 -9.48 8.22
N PHE A 57 12.45 -10.57 7.88
CA PHE A 57 12.13 -11.66 8.80
C PHE A 57 11.85 -12.95 8.04
N ASP A 58 12.47 -14.04 8.47
CA ASP A 58 12.33 -15.37 7.86
C ASP A 58 11.75 -16.42 8.83
N GLY A 59 11.22 -15.97 9.96
CA GLY A 59 10.68 -16.83 11.01
C GLY A 59 11.69 -17.28 12.07
N LYS A 60 12.98 -16.93 11.97
CA LYS A 60 14.01 -17.47 12.86
C LYS A 60 14.48 -16.51 13.96
N ASN A 61 14.74 -15.25 13.62
CA ASN A 61 15.36 -14.31 14.55
C ASN A 61 15.01 -12.85 14.24
N LEU A 62 15.48 -11.94 15.08
CA LEU A 62 15.30 -10.49 14.95
C LEU A 62 16.55 -9.79 14.42
N ASP A 63 17.39 -10.46 13.63
CA ASP A 63 18.70 -9.93 13.24
C ASP A 63 18.62 -8.66 12.39
N GLN A 64 17.49 -8.39 11.73
CA GLN A 64 17.26 -7.14 10.98
C GLN A 64 16.62 -6.03 11.81
N TRP A 65 16.38 -6.28 13.10
CA TRP A 65 15.61 -5.39 13.97
C TRP A 65 16.38 -4.95 15.21
N VAL A 66 16.09 -3.75 15.66
CA VAL A 66 16.64 -3.15 16.89
C VAL A 66 15.56 -2.35 17.60
N SER A 67 15.73 -2.12 18.89
CA SER A 67 15.02 -1.08 19.63
C SER A 67 15.92 0.14 19.80
N ILE A 68 15.31 1.29 20.07
CA ILE A 68 16.04 2.50 20.48
C ILE A 68 15.82 2.74 21.96
N GLN A 69 16.90 2.77 22.72
CA GLN A 69 16.91 3.11 24.14
C GLN A 69 17.99 4.17 24.37
N ASP A 70 17.59 5.32 24.94
CA ASP A 70 18.48 6.46 25.20
C ASP A 70 19.30 6.89 23.97
N GLY A 71 18.65 6.90 22.80
CA GLY A 71 19.27 7.28 21.50
C GLY A 71 20.20 6.23 20.90
N LYS A 72 20.31 5.03 21.51
CA LYS A 72 21.20 3.95 21.04
C LYS A 72 20.42 2.75 20.54
N LYS A 73 20.95 2.12 19.51
CA LYS A 73 20.47 0.81 19.02
C LYS A 73 20.79 -0.25 20.06
N VAL A 74 19.76 -0.94 20.53
CA VAL A 74 19.85 -2.11 21.42
C VAL A 74 19.11 -3.29 20.79
N PRO A 75 19.40 -4.54 21.19
CA PRO A 75 18.66 -5.70 20.67
C PRO A 75 17.15 -5.54 20.85
N ALA A 76 16.39 -5.88 19.81
CA ALA A 76 14.94 -5.94 19.87
C ALA A 76 14.50 -7.00 20.89
N LYS A 77 13.50 -6.68 21.70
CA LYS A 77 13.04 -7.52 22.83
C LYS A 77 11.68 -8.19 22.57
N TRP A 78 11.21 -8.17 21.33
CA TRP A 78 10.08 -9.00 20.92
C TRP A 78 10.49 -10.47 20.93
N GLU A 79 9.52 -11.38 20.99
CA GLU A 79 9.77 -12.83 21.01
C GLU A 79 9.62 -13.41 19.60
N VAL A 80 10.41 -14.44 19.26
CA VAL A 80 10.15 -15.27 18.08
C VAL A 80 9.50 -16.56 18.54
N LYS A 81 8.27 -16.80 18.09
CA LYS A 81 7.49 -17.97 18.47
C LYS A 81 6.70 -18.49 17.28
N ASP A 82 6.78 -19.80 17.05
CA ASP A 82 6.05 -20.49 15.97
C ASP A 82 6.26 -19.86 14.58
N GLY A 83 7.48 -19.37 14.30
CA GLY A 83 7.83 -18.72 13.04
C GLY A 83 7.33 -17.28 12.90
N ALA A 84 6.80 -16.66 13.97
CA ALA A 84 6.30 -15.29 13.98
C ALA A 84 7.05 -14.41 15.00
N MET A 85 7.13 -13.10 14.73
CA MET A 85 7.48 -12.13 15.76
C MET A 85 6.25 -11.82 16.61
N VAL A 86 6.39 -11.90 17.94
CA VAL A 86 5.34 -11.65 18.90
C VAL A 86 5.74 -10.45 19.77
N VAL A 87 4.90 -9.42 19.76
CA VAL A 87 5.08 -8.24 20.60
C VAL A 87 5.07 -8.63 22.08
N VAL A 88 6.11 -8.25 22.81
CA VAL A 88 6.16 -8.42 24.27
C VAL A 88 5.75 -7.09 24.93
N PRO A 89 4.61 -7.02 25.65
CA PRO A 89 4.15 -5.78 26.27
C PRO A 89 5.23 -5.14 27.15
N GLY A 90 5.36 -3.80 27.05
CA GLY A 90 6.35 -3.03 27.82
C GLY A 90 7.78 -3.02 27.25
N THR A 91 8.04 -3.73 26.15
CA THR A 91 9.37 -3.73 25.50
C THR A 91 9.55 -2.64 24.45
N GLY A 92 8.48 -1.93 24.10
CA GLY A 92 8.50 -0.80 23.17
C GLY A 92 8.55 -1.21 21.71
N THR A 93 8.77 -0.20 20.87
CA THR A 93 8.84 -0.32 19.41
C THR A 93 10.18 -0.94 18.98
N ILE A 94 10.12 -1.70 17.89
CA ILE A 94 11.30 -2.16 17.14
C ILE A 94 11.31 -1.48 15.78
N GLN A 95 12.49 -1.33 15.19
CA GLN A 95 12.67 -0.78 13.86
C GLN A 95 13.76 -1.55 13.11
N THR A 96 13.75 -1.44 11.78
CA THR A 96 14.79 -2.03 10.95
C THR A 96 16.17 -1.44 11.29
N LYS A 97 17.22 -2.25 11.13
CA LYS A 97 18.60 -1.76 11.27
C LYS A 97 18.96 -0.76 10.18
N GLU A 98 18.51 -1.06 8.96
CA GLU A 98 18.68 -0.26 7.76
C GLU A 98 17.59 0.79 7.61
N TYR A 99 17.90 1.81 6.82
CA TYR A 99 16.98 2.87 6.42
C TYR A 99 16.56 2.68 4.97
N PHE A 100 15.30 3.01 4.67
CA PHE A 100 14.73 2.83 3.33
C PHE A 100 14.17 4.14 2.79
N GLY A 101 14.35 4.36 1.49
CA GLY A 101 13.67 5.38 0.71
C GLY A 101 12.38 4.81 0.11
N ASP A 102 12.18 5.00 -1.19
CA ASP A 102 11.10 4.35 -1.94
C ASP A 102 11.21 2.82 -1.83
N CYS A 103 10.11 2.15 -1.55
CA CYS A 103 10.10 0.69 -1.40
C CYS A 103 8.73 0.06 -1.65
N GLN A 104 8.77 -1.25 -1.91
CA GLN A 104 7.63 -2.15 -1.73
C GLN A 104 7.86 -2.95 -0.45
N LEU A 105 6.87 -3.00 0.43
CA LEU A 105 6.91 -3.74 1.68
C LEU A 105 5.76 -4.75 1.73
N HIS A 106 6.12 -6.01 1.92
CA HIS A 106 5.18 -7.06 2.27
C HIS A 106 5.29 -7.36 3.77
N ILE A 107 4.17 -7.37 4.49
CA ILE A 107 4.12 -7.73 5.90
C ILE A 107 2.80 -8.40 6.25
N GLU A 108 2.88 -9.52 6.96
CA GLU A 108 1.71 -10.19 7.52
C GLU A 108 1.61 -9.88 9.02
N PHE A 109 0.38 -9.68 9.51
CA PHE A 109 0.12 -9.48 10.93
C PHE A 109 -1.09 -10.29 11.39
N LYS A 110 -1.14 -10.58 12.68
CA LYS A 110 -2.26 -11.29 13.32
C LYS A 110 -2.55 -10.67 14.67
N THR A 111 -3.79 -10.26 14.90
CA THR A 111 -4.20 -9.72 16.20
C THR A 111 -4.52 -10.86 17.17
N PRO A 112 -4.14 -10.72 18.46
CA PRO A 112 -4.44 -11.74 19.45
C PRO A 112 -5.92 -11.71 19.84
N LYS A 113 -6.41 -12.81 20.41
CA LYS A 113 -7.70 -12.82 21.09
C LYS A 113 -7.75 -11.70 22.16
N PRO A 114 -8.83 -10.91 22.22
CA PRO A 114 -9.01 -9.89 23.26
C PRO A 114 -8.93 -10.50 24.66
N ALA A 115 -8.17 -9.85 25.55
CA ALA A 115 -7.95 -10.33 26.92
C ALA A 115 -9.05 -9.87 27.90
N GLY A 116 -9.95 -8.98 27.49
CA GLY A 116 -11.06 -8.54 28.32
C GLY A 116 -11.85 -7.35 27.73
N PRO A 117 -12.82 -6.81 28.49
CA PRO A 117 -13.75 -5.78 28.01
C PRO A 117 -13.09 -4.42 27.73
N ILE A 118 -11.84 -4.22 28.19
CA ILE A 118 -11.05 -3.03 27.89
C ILE A 118 -10.49 -3.04 26.47
N ASN A 119 -10.41 -4.21 25.83
CA ASN A 119 -9.90 -4.36 24.46
C ASN A 119 -10.99 -4.01 23.44
N LYS A 120 -11.25 -2.71 23.32
CA LYS A 120 -12.18 -2.09 22.38
C LYS A 120 -11.57 -0.81 21.84
N LEU A 121 -12.15 -0.25 20.77
CA LEU A 121 -11.63 0.92 20.09
C LEU A 121 -10.15 0.67 19.74
N GLN A 122 -9.29 1.62 20.09
CA GLN A 122 -7.84 1.58 19.88
C GLN A 122 -7.09 0.67 20.85
N MET A 123 -7.76 0.01 21.79
CA MET A 123 -7.12 -0.90 22.75
C MET A 123 -7.26 -2.38 22.34
N LYS A 124 -7.81 -2.66 21.15
CA LYS A 124 -8.02 -4.02 20.64
C LYS A 124 -6.97 -4.36 19.59
N GLY A 125 -5.90 -5.05 20.00
CA GLY A 125 -4.86 -5.53 19.07
C GLY A 125 -4.14 -4.43 18.29
N ASN A 126 -3.90 -3.28 18.92
CA ASN A 126 -3.31 -2.10 18.28
C ASN A 126 -1.79 -2.23 18.13
N SER A 127 -1.30 -1.93 16.93
CA SER A 127 0.10 -1.75 16.55
C SER A 127 0.15 -0.81 15.34
N GLY A 128 1.30 -0.63 14.69
CA GLY A 128 1.39 0.20 13.51
C GLY A 128 2.66 -0.04 12.71
N ILE A 129 2.57 0.14 11.40
CA ILE A 129 3.72 0.07 10.50
C ILE A 129 4.11 1.51 10.15
N PHE A 130 5.24 1.97 10.68
CA PHE A 130 5.70 3.34 10.50
C PHE A 130 6.70 3.45 9.35
N LEU A 131 6.27 4.03 8.23
CA LEU A 131 7.12 4.32 7.09
C LEU A 131 8.02 5.50 7.46
N GLN A 132 9.34 5.29 7.35
CA GLN A 132 10.37 6.24 7.76
C GLN A 132 10.19 6.77 9.20
N SER A 133 9.63 5.95 10.10
CA SER A 133 9.34 6.31 11.50
C SER A 133 8.38 7.49 11.69
N ILE A 134 7.66 7.90 10.64
CA ILE A 134 6.78 9.08 10.66
C ILE A 134 5.34 8.72 10.29
N TYR A 135 5.15 7.96 9.21
CA TYR A 135 3.82 7.75 8.61
C TYR A 135 3.28 6.37 8.98
N GLU A 136 2.21 6.33 9.77
CA GLU A 136 1.66 5.09 10.32
C GLU A 136 0.56 4.51 9.42
N VAL A 137 0.79 3.30 8.89
CA VAL A 137 -0.27 2.41 8.43
C VAL A 137 -0.80 1.64 9.63
N GLN A 138 -2.06 1.89 9.97
CA GLN A 138 -2.65 1.40 11.20
C GLN A 138 -2.82 -0.12 11.20
N VAL A 139 -2.41 -0.78 12.29
CA VAL A 139 -2.71 -2.17 12.59
C VAL A 139 -3.65 -2.21 13.78
N LEU A 140 -4.86 -2.71 13.58
CA LEU A 140 -5.86 -2.80 14.63
C LEU A 140 -6.74 -4.02 14.40
N ASP A 141 -7.27 -4.59 15.48
CA ASP A 141 -8.29 -5.62 15.35
C ASP A 141 -9.62 -4.96 14.95
N GLY A 142 -10.09 -5.30 13.74
CA GLY A 142 -11.32 -4.75 13.16
C GLY A 142 -12.59 -5.57 13.42
N GLU A 143 -12.50 -6.76 14.03
CA GLU A 143 -13.66 -7.64 14.25
C GLU A 143 -14.57 -7.04 15.32
N ASP A 144 -15.85 -6.80 15.04
CA ASP A 144 -16.82 -6.25 16.00
C ASP A 144 -16.30 -5.07 16.83
N ASN A 145 -15.44 -4.23 16.23
CA ASN A 145 -14.73 -3.17 16.92
C ASN A 145 -14.97 -1.80 16.28
N PRO A 146 -16.15 -1.18 16.49
CA PRO A 146 -16.41 0.18 16.04
C PRO A 146 -15.38 1.15 16.64
N THR A 147 -14.72 1.93 15.79
CA THR A 147 -13.79 2.99 16.18
C THR A 147 -13.87 4.16 15.19
N TYR A 148 -13.12 5.23 15.41
CA TYR A 148 -13.08 6.34 14.48
C TYR A 148 -12.40 5.92 13.16
N VAL A 149 -13.05 6.20 12.03
CA VAL A 149 -12.68 5.63 10.71
C VAL A 149 -11.30 6.04 10.22
N ASN A 150 -10.82 7.23 10.59
CA ASN A 150 -9.47 7.68 10.24
C ASN A 150 -8.38 7.09 11.15
N GLY A 151 -8.68 6.15 12.04
CA GLY A 151 -7.68 5.42 12.83
C GLY A 151 -8.01 3.94 12.99
N MET A 152 -8.85 3.39 12.12
CA MET A 152 -9.11 1.95 12.05
C MET A 152 -8.04 1.25 11.18
N VAL A 153 -8.00 -0.07 11.22
CA VAL A 153 -7.08 -0.88 10.40
C VAL A 153 -7.09 -0.45 8.94
N GLY A 154 -5.89 -0.26 8.36
CA GLY A 154 -5.71 0.19 6.99
C GLY A 154 -5.77 1.71 6.78
N SER A 155 -6.04 2.50 7.82
CA SER A 155 -5.94 3.96 7.75
C SER A 155 -4.48 4.41 7.66
N ILE A 156 -4.21 5.54 7.01
CA ILE A 156 -3.06 6.36 7.38
C ILE A 156 -3.47 7.12 8.63
N TYR A 157 -2.87 6.75 9.76
CA TYR A 157 -3.43 7.06 11.08
C TYR A 157 -3.70 8.57 11.26
N LYS A 158 -4.97 8.87 11.53
CA LYS A 158 -5.60 10.19 11.65
C LYS A 158 -5.53 11.11 10.43
N GLN A 159 -5.05 10.64 9.28
CA GLN A 159 -4.93 11.42 8.05
C GLN A 159 -5.96 10.99 6.99
N SER A 160 -6.07 9.69 6.72
CA SER A 160 -7.03 9.15 5.75
C SER A 160 -7.68 7.86 6.27
N ALA A 161 -9.01 7.80 6.18
CA ALA A 161 -9.74 6.55 6.42
C ALA A 161 -9.42 5.53 5.30
N PRO A 162 -9.46 4.22 5.58
CA PRO A 162 -9.32 3.22 4.53
C PRO A 162 -10.52 3.28 3.56
N LEU A 163 -10.27 3.05 2.27
CA LEU A 163 -11.29 2.99 1.23
C LEU A 163 -12.27 1.83 1.41
N ALA A 164 -11.86 0.77 2.10
CA ALA A 164 -12.66 -0.40 2.41
C ALA A 164 -12.24 -1.03 3.74
N ASN A 165 -13.18 -1.68 4.44
CA ASN A 165 -12.83 -2.58 5.54
C ASN A 165 -12.54 -3.98 4.97
N ALA A 166 -11.26 -4.33 4.90
CA ALA A 166 -10.79 -5.60 4.35
C ALA A 166 -10.23 -6.56 5.43
N PHE A 167 -10.47 -6.29 6.71
CA PHE A 167 -10.03 -7.16 7.81
C PHE A 167 -10.81 -8.47 7.82
N THR A 168 -10.13 -9.62 7.91
CA THR A 168 -10.77 -10.94 7.78
C THR A 168 -11.07 -11.62 9.11
N GLY A 169 -10.47 -11.15 10.21
CA GLY A 169 -10.89 -11.46 11.57
C GLY A 169 -9.79 -11.62 12.61
N THR A 170 -10.18 -11.64 13.89
CA THR A 170 -9.28 -11.87 15.03
C THR A 170 -8.61 -13.25 14.91
N GLU A 171 -7.32 -13.34 15.28
CA GLU A 171 -6.50 -14.56 15.21
C GLU A 171 -6.32 -15.12 13.79
N LYS A 172 -6.69 -14.38 12.75
CA LYS A 172 -6.36 -14.67 11.36
C LYS A 172 -5.23 -13.77 10.87
N TRP A 173 -4.37 -14.33 10.03
CA TRP A 173 -3.35 -13.55 9.33
C TRP A 173 -4.01 -12.56 8.38
N GLN A 174 -3.53 -11.34 8.45
CA GLN A 174 -3.85 -10.24 7.56
C GLN A 174 -2.58 -9.92 6.77
N VAL A 175 -2.73 -9.64 5.49
CA VAL A 175 -1.61 -9.38 4.59
C VAL A 175 -1.65 -7.92 4.15
N TYR A 176 -0.59 -7.17 4.43
CA TYR A 176 -0.34 -5.88 3.82
C TYR A 176 0.71 -5.99 2.72
N ASP A 177 0.35 -5.46 1.55
CA ASP A 177 1.31 -5.05 0.53
C ASP A 177 1.26 -3.52 0.44
N ILE A 178 2.38 -2.88 0.77
CA ILE A 178 2.53 -1.43 0.85
C ILE A 178 3.49 -0.97 -0.24
N TYR A 179 3.08 0.02 -1.01
CA TYR A 179 3.91 0.67 -2.03
C TYR A 179 4.15 2.10 -1.58
N TRP A 180 5.41 2.42 -1.30
CA TRP A 180 5.81 3.65 -0.66
C TRP A 180 6.74 4.47 -1.55
N LYS A 181 6.41 5.75 -1.69
CA LYS A 181 7.30 6.77 -2.25
C LYS A 181 7.59 7.81 -1.19
N ALA A 182 8.86 7.95 -0.84
CA ALA A 182 9.31 8.87 0.19
C ALA A 182 9.08 10.34 -0.22
N PRO A 183 8.80 11.23 0.74
CA PRO A 183 8.75 12.66 0.46
C PRO A 183 10.14 13.16 0.06
N LYS A 184 10.19 14.22 -0.77
CA LYS A 184 11.44 14.89 -1.13
C LYS A 184 11.43 16.31 -0.59
N PHE A 185 12.55 16.70 -0.01
CA PHE A 185 12.79 18.04 0.52
C PHE A 185 13.99 18.65 -0.20
N GLY A 186 13.86 19.91 -0.62
CA GLY A 186 14.93 20.69 -1.19
C GLY A 186 15.99 21.05 -0.14
N THR A 187 17.08 21.68 -0.59
CA THR A 187 18.21 22.06 0.28
C THR A 187 17.85 23.10 1.33
N ASP A 188 16.77 23.84 1.14
CA ASP A 188 16.19 24.80 2.07
C ASP A 188 15.19 24.18 3.05
N GLY A 189 14.96 22.86 2.96
CA GLY A 189 13.97 22.14 3.76
C GLY A 189 12.53 22.28 3.26
N VAL A 190 12.30 22.92 2.11
CA VAL A 190 10.97 23.00 1.50
C VAL A 190 10.61 21.67 0.87
N MET A 191 9.39 21.20 1.11
CA MET A 191 8.88 19.97 0.51
C MET A 191 8.67 20.15 -1.00
N GLU A 192 9.42 19.41 -1.81
CA GLU A 192 9.32 19.42 -3.26
C GLU A 192 8.27 18.42 -3.77
N SER A 193 8.14 17.27 -3.10
CA SER A 193 7.08 16.30 -3.38
C SER A 193 6.63 15.61 -2.09
N PRO A 194 5.30 15.45 -1.88
CA PRO A 194 4.79 14.73 -0.72
C PRO A 194 5.12 13.24 -0.82
N ALA A 195 5.00 12.56 0.31
CA ALA A 195 4.99 11.11 0.31
C ALA A 195 3.74 10.59 -0.41
N MET A 196 3.86 9.46 -1.11
CA MET A 196 2.74 8.77 -1.74
C MET A 196 2.68 7.34 -1.22
N ILE A 197 1.48 6.87 -0.89
CA ILE A 197 1.31 5.52 -0.35
C ILE A 197 0.10 4.82 -0.97
N THR A 198 0.32 3.59 -1.41
CA THR A 198 -0.76 2.65 -1.71
C THR A 198 -0.67 1.50 -0.72
N VAL A 199 -1.80 1.15 -0.10
CA VAL A 199 -1.89 0.03 0.85
C VAL A 199 -2.95 -0.93 0.34
N VAL A 200 -2.56 -2.18 0.19
CA VAL A 200 -3.45 -3.30 -0.13
C VAL A 200 -3.55 -4.19 1.10
N LEU A 201 -4.76 -4.38 1.61
CA LEU A 201 -5.07 -5.27 2.72
C LEU A 201 -5.83 -6.48 2.20
N ASN A 202 -5.25 -7.67 2.33
CA ASN A 202 -5.86 -8.93 1.89
C ASN A 202 -6.32 -8.88 0.42
N GLY A 203 -5.52 -8.27 -0.44
CA GLY A 203 -5.82 -8.11 -1.88
C GLY A 203 -6.78 -6.96 -2.22
N ILE A 204 -7.29 -6.20 -1.24
CA ILE A 204 -8.17 -5.06 -1.45
C ILE A 204 -7.40 -3.76 -1.22
N VAL A 205 -7.43 -2.84 -2.19
CA VAL A 205 -6.84 -1.51 -2.05
C VAL A 205 -7.61 -0.73 -0.99
N VAL A 206 -6.92 -0.35 0.10
CA VAL A 206 -7.47 0.44 1.21
C VAL A 206 -6.88 1.86 1.28
N GLN A 207 -5.74 2.11 0.65
CA GLN A 207 -5.20 3.46 0.41
C GLN A 207 -4.70 3.51 -1.03
N ASN A 208 -4.95 4.60 -1.73
CA ASN A 208 -4.55 4.76 -3.13
C ASN A 208 -4.10 6.20 -3.39
N ASN A 209 -2.86 6.50 -2.97
CA ASN A 209 -2.15 7.76 -3.14
C ASN A 209 -2.61 8.90 -2.23
#